data_AF-A0A1Y2M0Q0-F1
#
_entry.id   AF-A0A1Y2M0Q0-F1
#
_cell.length_a   1.000
_cell.length_b   1.000
_cell.length_c   1.000
_cell.angle_alpha   90.00
_cell.angle_beta   90.00
_cell.angle_gamma   90.00
#
_symmetry.space_group_name_H-M   'P 1'
#
loop_
_entity.id
_entity.type
_entity.pdbx_description
1 polymer ?
#
loop_
_entity_poly.entity_id
_entity_poly.type
_entity_poly.pdbx_seq_one_letter_code
_entity_poly.pdbx_strand_id
1 'polypeptide(L)'
;MEYAPSVRLPLSTDSAHNAPQPASPLLRLPPEIRNMIYEYVFGDRMICPVQSWHGTIKLKCVPHTRDRHNHGFEIFTALTKTCRQIHKETRLLPFKYCDYQVKIQHTLGYVYWMNRADRELREVVWARLTEAQRALVRARENGMRTKPTIWIVD
;
A
#
# COMPACT_ATOMS: atom_id res chain seq x y z
N MET A 1 25.68 -31.06 -57.71
CA MET A 1 25.21 -30.53 -56.42
C MET A 1 25.63 -29.08 -56.37
N GLU A 2 24.74 -28.19 -56.78
CA GLU A 2 24.98 -26.77 -56.97
C GLU A 2 24.26 -26.03 -55.83
N TYR A 3 25.04 -25.32 -55.01
CA TYR A 3 24.56 -24.66 -53.79
C TYR A 3 24.07 -23.25 -54.17
N ALA A 4 22.77 -23.01 -54.07
CA ALA A 4 22.19 -21.69 -54.34
C ALA A 4 22.62 -20.68 -53.25
N PRO A 5 22.97 -19.43 -53.61
CA PRO A 5 23.31 -18.41 -52.62
C PRO A 5 22.04 -17.90 -51.91
N SER A 6 22.09 -17.90 -50.59
CA SER A 6 21.06 -17.38 -49.69
C SER A 6 20.86 -15.88 -49.92
N VAL A 7 19.66 -15.51 -50.37
CA VAL A 7 19.22 -14.12 -50.53
C VAL A 7 19.09 -13.50 -49.14
N ARG A 8 20.02 -12.59 -48.80
CA ARG A 8 19.88 -11.75 -47.60
C ARG A 8 18.77 -10.72 -47.86
N LEU A 9 17.62 -10.91 -47.23
CA LEU A 9 16.63 -9.85 -47.10
C LEU A 9 17.25 -8.69 -46.31
N PRO A 10 17.07 -7.42 -46.72
CA PRO A 10 17.55 -6.29 -45.95
C PRO A 10 16.82 -6.27 -44.61
N LEU A 11 17.59 -6.26 -43.50
CA LEU A 11 17.06 -5.92 -42.18
C LEU A 11 16.36 -4.58 -42.31
N SER A 12 15.04 -4.60 -42.15
CA SER A 12 14.26 -3.40 -41.95
C SER A 12 14.83 -2.72 -40.70
N THR A 13 15.51 -1.60 -40.90
CA THR A 13 15.85 -0.67 -39.82
C THR A 13 14.55 -0.01 -39.38
N ASP A 14 13.74 -0.77 -38.65
CA ASP A 14 12.54 -0.26 -38.00
C ASP A 14 12.99 0.75 -36.96
N SER A 15 12.91 2.00 -37.39
CA SER A 15 13.09 3.23 -36.61
C SER A 15 11.91 3.42 -35.63
N ALA A 16 11.39 2.33 -35.06
CA ALA A 16 10.19 2.30 -34.22
C ALA A 16 10.48 2.60 -32.74
N HIS A 17 11.74 2.84 -32.35
CA HIS A 17 12.13 3.08 -30.96
C HIS A 17 12.11 4.56 -30.54
N ASN A 18 11.68 5.48 -31.42
CA ASN A 18 11.67 6.92 -31.13
C ASN A 18 10.30 7.58 -31.30
N ALA A 19 9.21 6.79 -31.28
CA ALA A 19 7.88 7.36 -31.14
C ALA A 19 7.75 7.91 -29.70
N PRO A 20 7.38 9.19 -29.50
CA PRO A 20 7.16 9.72 -28.17
C PRO A 20 6.11 8.85 -27.48
N GLN A 21 6.49 8.20 -26.37
CA GLN A 21 5.57 7.46 -25.52
C GLN A 21 4.36 8.39 -25.26
N PRO A 22 3.14 8.01 -25.66
CA PRO A 22 1.98 8.87 -25.45
C PRO A 22 1.89 9.15 -23.95
N ALA A 23 1.90 10.43 -23.57
CA ALA A 23 1.86 10.83 -22.18
C ALA A 23 0.71 10.08 -21.48
N SER A 24 1.05 9.35 -20.41
CA SER A 24 0.12 8.53 -19.65
C SER A 24 -1.20 9.27 -19.45
N PRO A 25 -2.36 8.70 -19.83
CA PRO A 25 -3.65 9.37 -19.67
C PRO A 25 -3.87 9.89 -18.25
N LEU A 26 -3.41 9.14 -17.24
CA LEU A 26 -3.48 9.54 -15.84
C LEU A 26 -2.63 10.78 -15.52
N LEU A 27 -1.42 10.88 -16.11
CA LEU A 27 -0.50 12.00 -15.89
C LEU A 27 -0.90 13.28 -16.64
N ARG A 28 -1.80 13.17 -17.64
CA ARG A 28 -2.38 14.33 -18.32
C ARG A 28 -3.50 15.01 -17.53
N LEU A 29 -4.06 14.33 -16.54
CA LEU A 29 -5.11 14.88 -15.69
C LEU A 29 -4.51 15.88 -14.70
N PRO A 30 -5.23 16.97 -14.35
CA PRO A 30 -4.85 17.82 -13.23
C PRO A 30 -4.73 17.03 -11.90
N PRO A 31 -3.87 17.46 -10.97
CA PRO A 31 -3.69 16.80 -9.67
C PRO A 31 -5.00 16.58 -8.90
N GLU A 32 -5.95 17.50 -9.01
CA GLU A 32 -7.26 17.45 -8.36
C GLU A 32 -8.05 16.22 -8.82
N ILE A 33 -8.11 16.01 -10.14
CA ILE A 33 -8.80 14.86 -10.73
C ILE A 33 -8.10 13.55 -10.37
N ARG A 34 -6.75 13.54 -10.34
CA ARG A 34 -6.01 12.36 -9.87
C ARG A 34 -6.37 12.03 -8.42
N ASN A 35 -6.42 13.03 -7.54
CA ASN A 35 -6.78 12.84 -6.14
C ASN A 35 -8.21 12.29 -5.98
N MET A 36 -9.17 12.77 -6.77
CA MET A 36 -10.53 12.24 -6.78
C MET A 36 -10.59 10.75 -7.18
N ILE A 37 -9.78 10.35 -8.18
CA ILE A 37 -9.67 8.93 -8.56
C ILE A 37 -9.12 8.11 -7.39
N TYR A 38 -8.06 8.57 -6.72
CA TYR A 38 -7.50 7.85 -5.57
C TYR A 38 -8.44 7.80 -4.37
N GLU A 39 -9.20 8.87 -4.13
CA GLU A 39 -10.24 8.87 -3.11
C GLU A 39 -11.31 7.81 -3.43
N TYR A 40 -11.74 7.69 -4.69
CA TYR A 40 -12.69 6.65 -5.09
C TYR A 40 -12.11 5.23 -4.95
N VAL A 41 -10.84 5.04 -5.33
CA VAL A 41 -10.17 3.71 -5.24
C VAL A 41 -9.98 3.28 -3.78
N PHE A 42 -9.69 4.22 -2.88
CA PHE A 42 -9.30 3.92 -1.50
C PHE A 42 -10.37 4.18 -0.45
N GLY A 43 -11.39 4.99 -0.73
CA GLY A 43 -12.36 5.48 0.25
C GLY A 43 -13.31 4.42 0.81
N ASP A 44 -13.57 3.34 0.07
CA ASP A 44 -14.44 2.24 0.51
C ASP A 44 -13.64 1.01 1.00
N ARG A 45 -12.54 1.26 1.72
CA ARG A 45 -11.62 0.22 2.16
C ARG A 45 -11.13 0.45 3.58
N MET A 46 -10.91 -0.66 4.28
CA MET A 46 -10.31 -0.68 5.61
C MET A 46 -8.94 -1.35 5.61
N ILE A 47 -7.97 -0.71 6.25
CA ILE A 47 -6.65 -1.28 6.50
C ILE A 47 -6.67 -2.03 7.84
N CYS A 48 -6.22 -3.28 7.80
CA CYS A 48 -6.14 -4.17 8.95
C CYS A 48 -4.70 -4.68 9.09
N PRO A 49 -3.90 -4.13 10.00
CA PRO A 49 -2.61 -4.70 10.36
C PRO A 49 -2.82 -6.03 11.09
N VAL A 50 -2.34 -7.12 10.50
CA VAL A 50 -2.45 -8.48 11.06
C VAL A 50 -1.04 -8.99 11.33
N GLN A 51 -0.80 -9.42 12.57
CA GLN A 51 0.40 -10.15 12.92
C GLN A 51 0.24 -11.60 12.46
N SER A 52 1.20 -12.09 11.68
CA SER A 52 1.30 -13.50 11.34
C SER A 52 1.85 -14.29 12.53
N TRP A 53 1.70 -15.60 12.48
CA TRP A 53 2.17 -16.51 13.52
C TRP A 53 3.70 -16.50 13.64
N HIS A 54 4.42 -16.13 12.58
CA HIS A 54 5.87 -15.94 12.56
C HIS A 54 6.31 -14.54 13.01
N GLY A 55 5.42 -13.76 13.62
CA GLY A 55 5.72 -12.43 14.15
C GLY A 55 5.82 -11.32 13.10
N THR A 56 5.71 -11.63 11.80
CA THR A 56 5.71 -10.62 10.73
C THR A 56 4.38 -9.88 10.67
N ILE A 57 4.43 -8.55 10.51
CA ILE A 57 3.21 -7.74 10.34
C ILE A 57 2.89 -7.62 8.86
N LYS A 58 1.66 -7.99 8.48
CA LYS A 58 1.14 -7.79 7.12
C LYS A 58 -0.07 -6.87 7.18
N LEU A 59 -0.15 -5.95 6.22
CA LEU A 59 -1.35 -5.16 6.01
C LEU A 59 -2.33 -5.95 5.14
N LYS A 60 -3.58 -6.03 5.56
CA LYS A 60 -4.70 -6.48 4.73
C LYS A 60 -5.56 -5.29 4.38
N CYS A 61 -6.10 -5.30 3.17
CA CYS A 61 -7.13 -4.37 2.74
C CYS A 61 -8.44 -5.16 2.64
N VAL A 62 -9.48 -4.70 3.34
CA VAL A 62 -10.80 -5.34 3.32
C VAL A 62 -11.85 -4.31 2.90
N PRO A 63 -12.85 -4.70 2.08
CA PRO A 63 -13.98 -3.82 1.76
C PRO A 63 -14.82 -3.52 3.01
N HIS A 64 -15.50 -2.36 3.05
CA HIS A 64 -16.55 -2.13 4.06
C HIS A 64 -17.78 -3.00 3.81
N THR A 65 -18.05 -3.29 2.54
CA THR A 65 -19.14 -4.17 2.13
C THR A 65 -18.77 -5.64 2.38
N ARG A 66 -19.77 -6.52 2.49
CA ARG A 66 -19.58 -7.99 2.68
C ARG A 66 -18.97 -8.70 1.47
N ASP A 67 -18.40 -7.95 0.53
CA ASP A 67 -17.76 -8.54 -0.62
C ASP A 67 -16.56 -9.37 -0.17
N ARG A 68 -16.45 -10.60 -0.68
CA ARG A 68 -15.53 -11.62 -0.15
C ARG A 68 -14.11 -11.49 -0.70
N HIS A 69 -13.85 -10.47 -1.52
CA HIS A 69 -12.58 -10.27 -2.18
C HIS A 69 -11.59 -9.52 -1.28
N ASN A 70 -10.94 -10.26 -0.38
CA ASN A 70 -9.80 -9.76 0.37
C ASN A 70 -8.58 -9.71 -0.55
N HIS A 71 -8.14 -8.50 -0.91
CA HIS A 71 -6.89 -8.33 -1.64
C HIS A 71 -5.73 -8.08 -0.68
N GLY A 72 -4.55 -8.60 -1.05
CA GLY A 72 -3.31 -8.20 -0.38
C GLY A 72 -3.10 -6.68 -0.52
N PHE A 73 -2.62 -6.03 0.53
CA PHE A 73 -2.38 -4.58 0.50
C PHE A 73 -1.40 -4.16 -0.60
N GLU A 74 -0.51 -5.05 -1.03
CA GLU A 74 0.39 -4.82 -2.17
C GLU A 74 -0.35 -4.65 -3.50
N ILE A 75 -1.35 -5.48 -3.77
CA ILE A 75 -2.17 -5.37 -4.99
C ILE A 75 -2.98 -4.08 -4.92
N PHE A 76 -3.54 -3.79 -3.75
CA PHE A 76 -4.33 -2.59 -3.50
C PHE A 76 -3.54 -1.29 -3.72
N THR A 77 -2.25 -1.28 -3.38
CA THR A 77 -1.37 -0.12 -3.56
C THR A 77 -0.56 -0.16 -4.86
N ALA A 78 -0.82 -1.11 -5.76
CA ALA A 78 -0.04 -1.26 -6.99
C ALA A 78 -0.08 0.01 -7.86
N LEU A 79 -1.23 0.70 -7.92
CA LEU A 79 -1.38 1.96 -8.68
C LEU A 79 -0.43 3.05 -8.20
N THR A 80 -0.19 3.13 -6.88
CA THR A 80 0.73 4.11 -6.28
C THR A 80 2.20 3.76 -6.50
N LYS A 81 2.52 2.68 -7.21
CA LYS A 81 3.89 2.19 -7.45
C LYS A 81 4.25 2.12 -8.94
N THR A 82 3.37 2.55 -9.83
CA THR A 82 3.54 2.43 -11.29
C THR A 82 4.69 3.28 -11.85
N CYS A 83 4.87 4.51 -11.36
CA CYS A 83 6.00 5.36 -11.74
C CYS A 83 6.44 6.29 -10.60
N ARG A 84 7.64 6.87 -10.70
CA ARG A 84 8.23 7.72 -9.65
C ARG A 84 7.38 8.93 -9.30
N GLN A 85 6.80 9.59 -10.30
CA GLN A 85 5.94 10.76 -10.08
C GLN A 85 4.69 10.38 -9.30
N ILE A 86 3.93 9.39 -9.80
CA ILE A 86 2.73 8.88 -9.12
C ILE A 86 3.09 8.42 -7.71
N HIS A 87 4.18 7.67 -7.53
CA HIS A 87 4.59 7.21 -6.22
C HIS A 87 4.82 8.35 -5.24
N LYS A 88 5.57 9.37 -5.66
CA LYS A 88 5.86 10.54 -4.81
C LYS A 88 4.58 11.26 -4.39
N GLU A 89 3.63 11.42 -5.32
CA GLU A 89 2.37 12.13 -5.07
C GLU A 89 1.38 11.31 -4.23
N THR A 90 1.39 9.98 -4.35
CA THR A 90 0.25 9.16 -3.94
C THR A 90 0.54 8.13 -2.86
N ARG A 91 1.81 7.95 -2.45
CA ARG A 91 2.21 6.89 -1.48
C ARG A 91 1.42 6.91 -0.16
N LEU A 92 0.91 8.07 0.26
CA LEU A 92 0.16 8.24 1.51
C LEU A 92 -1.35 8.19 1.33
N LEU A 93 -1.86 8.28 0.09
CA LEU A 93 -3.30 8.32 -0.17
C LEU A 93 -4.05 7.07 0.30
N PRO A 94 -3.50 5.84 0.17
CA PRO A 94 -4.16 4.66 0.76
C PRO A 94 -4.41 4.84 2.25
N PHE A 95 -3.46 5.40 2.99
CA PHE A 95 -3.57 5.60 4.43
C PHE A 95 -4.40 6.84 4.81
N LYS A 96 -4.48 7.82 3.91
CA LYS A 96 -5.30 9.01 4.11
C LYS A 96 -6.79 8.70 3.96
N TYR A 97 -7.16 7.93 2.93
CA TYR A 97 -8.55 7.73 2.55
C TYR A 97 -9.17 6.46 3.15
N CYS A 98 -8.39 5.40 3.39
CA CYS A 98 -8.92 4.20 4.02
C CYS A 98 -9.31 4.44 5.48
N ASP A 99 -10.30 3.67 5.94
CA ASP A 99 -10.59 3.50 7.36
C ASP A 99 -9.67 2.43 7.99
N TYR A 100 -9.74 2.29 9.31
CA TYR A 100 -8.89 1.37 10.08
C TYR A 100 -9.72 0.44 10.95
N GLN A 101 -9.42 -0.86 10.88
CA GLN A 101 -9.99 -1.83 11.80
C GLN A 101 -9.07 -2.01 13.01
N VAL A 102 -9.28 -1.20 14.05
CA VAL A 102 -8.60 -1.35 15.34
C VAL A 102 -9.51 -2.13 16.29
N LYS A 103 -9.24 -3.43 16.44
CA LYS A 103 -9.91 -4.32 17.41
C LYS A 103 -8.92 -4.74 18.48
N ILE A 104 -9.40 -4.92 19.72
CA ILE A 104 -8.59 -5.32 20.88
C ILE A 104 -7.65 -6.49 20.56
N GLN A 105 -8.18 -7.54 19.91
CA GLN A 105 -7.44 -8.74 19.54
C GLN A 105 -6.31 -8.52 18.51
N HIS A 106 -6.33 -7.41 17.77
CA HIS A 106 -5.34 -7.07 16.74
C HIS A 106 -4.55 -5.80 17.07
N THR A 107 -4.85 -5.11 18.18
CA THR A 107 -4.18 -3.86 18.58
C THR A 107 -2.67 -4.06 18.77
N LEU A 108 -2.21 -5.26 19.15
CA LEU A 108 -0.77 -5.55 19.24
C LEU A 108 -0.08 -5.40 17.87
N GLY A 109 -0.63 -6.01 16.81
CA GLY A 109 -0.10 -5.90 15.46
C GLY A 109 -0.17 -4.45 14.93
N TYR A 110 -1.23 -3.73 15.31
CA TYR A 110 -1.39 -2.31 14.99
C TYR A 110 -0.27 -1.45 15.59
N VAL A 111 0.00 -1.59 16.89
CA VAL A 111 1.08 -0.86 17.59
C VAL A 111 2.45 -1.20 16.99
N TYR A 112 2.72 -2.49 16.74
CA TYR A 112 3.99 -2.88 16.10
C TYR A 112 4.17 -2.31 14.70
N TRP A 113 3.09 -2.22 13.92
CA TRP A 113 3.12 -1.57 12.61
C TRP A 113 3.37 -0.08 12.74
N MET A 114 2.62 0.63 13.58
CA MET A 114 2.76 2.07 13.80
C MET A 114 4.15 2.45 14.28
N ASN A 115 4.78 1.65 15.14
CA ASN A 115 6.14 1.88 15.62
C ASN A 115 7.21 1.73 14.54
N ARG A 116 6.96 0.94 13.48
CA ARG A 116 7.85 0.78 12.32
C ARG A 116 7.55 1.75 11.18
N ALA A 117 6.34 2.31 11.14
CA ALA A 117 5.95 3.31 10.15
C ALA A 117 6.83 4.57 10.27
N ASP A 118 7.14 5.18 9.12
CA ASP A 118 7.77 6.49 9.08
C ASP A 118 6.86 7.56 9.72
N ARG A 119 7.46 8.70 10.08
CA ARG A 119 6.76 9.76 10.81
C ARG A 119 5.54 10.28 10.04
N GLU A 120 5.70 10.54 8.75
CA GLU A 120 4.65 11.13 7.92
C GLU A 120 3.46 10.15 7.79
N LEU A 121 3.76 8.87 7.55
CA LEU A 121 2.76 7.82 7.54
C LEU A 121 2.03 7.73 8.88
N ARG A 122 2.77 7.74 10.00
CA ARG A 122 2.17 7.66 11.33
C ARG A 122 1.22 8.82 11.60
N GLU A 123 1.58 10.04 11.21
CA GLU A 123 0.75 11.24 11.37
C GLU A 123 -0.55 11.12 10.57
N VAL A 124 -0.48 10.68 9.31
CA VAL A 124 -1.67 10.47 8.45
C VAL A 124 -2.60 9.41 9.06
N VAL A 125 -2.04 8.27 9.46
CA VAL A 125 -2.82 7.18 10.07
C VAL A 125 -3.47 7.67 11.36
N TRP A 126 -2.72 8.36 12.22
CA TRP A 126 -3.19 8.85 13.52
C TRP A 126 -4.33 9.86 13.39
N ALA A 127 -4.22 10.76 12.40
CA ALA A 127 -5.26 11.74 12.10
C ALA A 127 -6.59 11.07 11.71
N ARG A 128 -6.52 9.91 11.05
CA ARG A 128 -7.71 9.17 10.58
C ARG A 128 -8.39 8.33 11.67
N LEU A 129 -7.67 7.94 12.72
CA LEU A 129 -8.24 7.18 13.83
C LEU A 129 -9.27 7.97 14.62
N THR A 130 -10.36 7.31 15.00
CA THR A 130 -11.33 7.82 15.98
C THR A 130 -10.71 7.88 17.38
N GLU A 131 -11.29 8.68 18.27
CA GLU A 131 -10.75 8.81 19.63
C GLU A 131 -10.76 7.48 20.41
N ALA A 132 -11.81 6.66 20.23
CA ALA A 132 -11.87 5.33 20.81
C ALA A 132 -10.73 4.42 20.31
N GLN A 133 -10.39 4.48 19.02
CA GLN A 133 -9.29 3.71 18.47
C GLN A 133 -7.93 4.21 18.98
N ARG A 134 -7.73 5.52 19.09
CA ARG A 134 -6.53 6.11 19.69
C ARG A 134 -6.36 5.69 21.15
N ALA A 135 -7.45 5.67 21.92
CA ALA A 135 -7.43 5.19 23.30
C ALA A 135 -7.01 3.72 23.40
N LEU A 136 -7.53 2.85 22.52
CA LEU A 136 -7.11 1.44 22.44
C LEU A 136 -5.61 1.30 22.12
N VAL A 137 -5.11 2.05 21.15
CA VAL A 137 -3.69 2.04 20.76
C VAL A 137 -2.81 2.48 21.93
N ARG A 138 -3.14 3.61 22.58
CA ARG A 138 -2.41 4.13 23.76
C ARG A 138 -2.42 3.15 24.93
N ALA A 139 -3.58 2.58 25.26
CA ALA A 139 -3.70 1.60 26.34
C ALA A 139 -2.78 0.38 26.09
N ARG A 140 -2.70 -0.07 24.84
CA ARG A 140 -1.84 -1.20 24.48
C ARG A 140 -0.35 -0.84 24.47
N GLU A 141 0.01 0.35 23.98
CA GLU A 141 1.38 0.87 24.04
C GLU A 141 1.88 0.99 25.48
N ASN A 142 1.06 1.54 26.38
CA ASN A 142 1.39 1.63 27.80
C ASN A 142 1.54 0.23 28.42
N GLY A 143 0.62 -0.69 28.12
CA GLY A 143 0.71 -2.08 28.57
C GLY A 143 1.94 -2.83 28.03
N MET A 144 2.48 -2.47 26.87
CA MET A 144 3.77 -2.99 26.38
C MET A 144 4.95 -2.43 27.18
N ARG A 145 4.90 -1.15 27.56
CA ARG A 145 5.96 -0.49 28.35
C ARG A 145 5.98 -0.98 29.80
N THR A 146 4.85 -1.39 30.35
CA THR A 146 4.71 -1.79 31.76
C THR A 146 4.80 -3.29 32.01
N LYS A 147 4.87 -4.15 30.98
CA LYS A 147 5.16 -5.57 31.20
C LYS A 147 6.68 -5.75 31.34
N PRO A 148 7.19 -6.13 32.52
CA PRO A 148 8.57 -6.59 32.61
C PRO A 148 8.70 -7.86 31.78
N THR A 149 9.83 -7.99 31.10
CA THR A 149 10.35 -9.23 30.54
C THR A 149 10.03 -10.37 31.49
N ILE A 150 9.23 -11.32 31.02
CA ILE A 150 8.86 -12.53 31.76
C ILE A 150 10.17 -13.15 32.28
N TRP A 151 10.27 -13.30 33.60
CA TRP A 151 11.27 -14.13 34.25
C TRP A 151 11.14 -15.52 33.64
N ILE A 152 12.21 -16.00 32.99
CA ILE A 152 12.41 -17.43 32.79
C ILE A 152 12.55 -17.98 34.21
N VAL A 153 11.52 -18.70 34.65
CA VAL A 153 11.58 -19.49 35.87
C VAL A 153 12.14 -20.84 35.43
N ASP A 154 13.38 -21.08 35.85
CA ASP A 154 14.19 -22.30 35.89
C ASP A 154 13.97 -23.41 34.84
#